data_AF-R6ML66-F1
#
_entry.id   AF-R6ML66-F1
#
_cell.length_a   1.000
_cell.length_b   1.000
_cell.length_c   1.000
_cell.angle_alpha   90.00
_cell.angle_beta   90.00
_cell.angle_gamma   90.00
#
_symmetry.space_group_name_H-M   'P 1'
#
loop_
_entity.id
_entity.type
_entity.pdbx_description
1 polymer ?
#
loop_
_entity_poly.entity_id
_entity_poly.type
_entity_poly.pdbx_seq_one_letter_code
_entity_poly.pdbx_strand_id
1 'polypeptide(L)'
;MYQMIGVLENLKEKRPGIHPELQIIPFQHIYRMLDEGELDAVVVFQAPAAAKASIYYRELQKIPMKMIYANFHALARRQEVSIEELRQEPLALFEPPKIFSNAVQLQAKLMEDRDVSDLHFCSSAEAITVLVSSG
;
A
#
# COMPACT_ATOMS: atom_id res chain seq x y z
N MET A 1 -7.57 2.39 1.44
CA MET A 1 -8.85 3.09 1.71
C MET A 1 -9.53 2.61 3.00
N TYR A 2 -9.64 1.30 3.25
CA TYR A 2 -10.33 0.77 4.46
C TYR A 2 -9.85 1.36 5.80
N GLN A 3 -8.58 1.76 5.89
CA GLN A 3 -8.04 2.43 7.08
C GLN A 3 -8.64 3.83 7.37
N MET A 4 -9.35 4.42 6.41
CA MET A 4 -10.01 5.72 6.58
C MET A 4 -11.39 5.62 7.21
N ILE A 5 -11.99 4.43 7.32
CA ILE A 5 -13.36 4.26 7.84
C ILE A 5 -13.49 4.91 9.23
N GLY A 6 -12.66 4.50 10.18
CA GLY A 6 -12.70 5.06 11.54
C GLY A 6 -12.37 6.56 11.60
N VAL A 7 -11.55 7.06 10.67
CA VAL A 7 -11.23 8.50 10.58
C VAL A 7 -12.46 9.30 10.13
N LEU A 8 -13.19 8.81 9.13
CA LEU A 8 -14.38 9.46 8.60
C LEU A 8 -15.57 9.35 9.56
N GLU A 9 -15.69 8.24 10.29
CA GLU A 9 -16.65 8.09 11.38
C GLU A 9 -16.42 9.15 12.47
N ASN A 10 -15.15 9.33 12.87
CA ASN A 10 -14.79 10.34 13.87
C ASN A 10 -15.02 11.78 13.37
N LEU A 11 -14.78 12.04 12.08
CA LEU A 11 -15.07 13.33 11.45
C LEU A 11 -16.57 13.64 11.50
N LYS A 12 -17.42 12.67 11.15
CA LYS A 12 -18.88 12.80 11.19
C LYS A 12 -19.37 13.11 12.61
N GLU A 13 -18.80 12.47 13.63
CA GLU A 13 -19.17 12.71 15.03
C GLU A 13 -18.76 14.12 15.50
N LYS A 14 -17.53 14.53 15.22
CA LYS A 14 -16.98 15.81 15.72
C LYS A 14 -17.40 17.03 14.90
N ARG A 15 -17.66 16.84 13.61
CA ARG A 15 -17.94 17.90 12.63
C ARG A 15 -19.00 17.43 11.61
N PRO A 16 -20.26 17.24 12.04
CA PRO A 16 -21.30 16.65 11.20
C PRO A 16 -21.64 17.45 9.93
N GLY A 17 -21.32 18.75 9.88
CA GLY A 17 -21.52 19.59 8.70
C GLY A 17 -20.40 19.52 7.65
N ILE A 18 -19.36 18.72 7.88
CA ILE A 18 -18.27 18.52 6.91
C ILE A 18 -18.54 17.22 6.14
N HIS A 19 -18.63 17.35 4.81
CA HIS A 19 -18.79 16.23 3.88
C HIS A 19 -17.56 16.16 2.97
N PRO A 20 -16.53 15.38 3.31
CA PRO A 20 -15.32 15.33 2.53
C PRO A 20 -15.57 14.68 1.16
N GLU A 21 -15.05 15.30 0.11
CA GLU A 21 -14.98 14.69 -1.21
C GLU A 21 -13.75 13.76 -1.27
N LEU A 22 -13.98 12.46 -1.47
CA LEU A 22 -12.91 11.48 -1.54
C LEU A 22 -12.59 11.17 -3.00
N GLN A 23 -11.34 11.38 -3.38
CA GLN A 23 -10.84 11.09 -4.72
C GLN A 23 -9.60 10.20 -4.67
N ILE A 24 -9.49 9.27 -5.61
CA ILE A 24 -8.27 8.48 -5.83
C ILE A 24 -7.54 9.09 -7.02
N ILE A 25 -6.37 9.66 -6.77
CA ILE A 25 -5.61 10.40 -7.79
C ILE A 25 -4.24 9.74 -7.95
N PRO A 26 -3.72 9.61 -9.19
CA PRO A 26 -2.35 9.15 -9.42
C PRO A 26 -1.32 10.04 -8.71
N PHE A 27 -0.31 9.43 -8.09
CA PHE A 27 0.70 10.11 -7.26
C PHE A 27 1.33 11.35 -7.92
N GLN A 28 1.62 11.27 -9.22
CA GLN A 28 2.29 12.32 -9.98
C GLN A 28 1.57 13.68 -10.00
N HIS A 29 0.25 13.72 -9.78
CA HIS A 29 -0.52 14.97 -9.83
C HIS A 29 -0.83 15.54 -8.45
N ILE A 30 -0.75 14.73 -7.41
CA ILE A 30 -1.20 15.05 -6.05
C ILE A 30 -0.56 16.35 -5.52
N TYR A 31 0.77 16.47 -5.60
CA TYR A 31 1.47 17.63 -5.06
C TYR A 31 1.25 18.91 -5.86
N ARG A 32 0.91 18.81 -7.14
CA ARG A 32 0.55 19.97 -7.96
C ARG A 32 -0.84 20.46 -7.56
N MET A 33 -1.80 19.53 -7.50
CA MET A 33 -3.19 19.83 -7.13
C MET A 33 -3.31 20.38 -5.70
N LEU A 34 -2.48 19.90 -4.76
CA LEU A 34 -2.42 20.44 -3.41
C LEU A 34 -1.87 21.87 -3.37
N ASP A 35 -0.82 22.18 -4.15
CA ASP A 35 -0.26 23.54 -4.21
C ASP A 35 -1.19 24.52 -4.93
N GLU A 36 -1.93 24.07 -5.94
CA GLU A 36 -2.90 24.87 -6.70
C GLU A 36 -4.22 25.07 -5.95
N GLY A 37 -4.42 24.41 -4.80
CA GLY A 37 -5.64 24.50 -3.99
C GLY A 37 -6.82 23.70 -4.54
N GLU A 38 -6.58 22.79 -5.49
CA GLU A 38 -7.59 21.84 -5.99
C GLU A 38 -7.87 20.72 -4.97
N LEU A 39 -6.93 20.44 -4.07
CA LEU A 39 -7.07 19.50 -2.96
C LEU A 39 -6.82 20.21 -1.64
N ASP A 40 -7.68 19.98 -0.65
CA ASP A 40 -7.48 20.51 0.71
C ASP A 40 -6.44 19.70 1.51
N ALA A 41 -6.39 18.39 1.28
CA ALA A 41 -5.54 17.46 2.01
C ALA A 41 -5.30 16.16 1.23
N VAL A 42 -4.20 15.48 1.56
CA VAL A 42 -3.80 14.23 0.92
C VAL A 42 -3.41 13.20 1.97
N VAL A 43 -3.92 11.98 1.84
CA VAL A 43 -3.51 10.83 2.65
C VAL A 43 -2.61 9.92 1.81
N VAL A 44 -1.30 9.98 2.05
CA VAL A 44 -0.28 9.18 1.36
C VAL A 44 0.79 8.68 2.32
N PHE A 45 1.54 7.67 1.92
CA PHE A 45 2.80 7.33 2.59
C PHE A 45 3.83 8.43 2.38
N GLN A 46 4.71 8.61 3.36
CA GLN A 46 5.81 9.55 3.26
C GLN A 46 6.75 9.15 2.11
N ALA A 47 6.88 10.03 1.12
CA ALA A 47 7.85 9.90 0.04
C ALA A 47 9.02 10.87 0.27
N PRO A 48 10.27 10.49 -0.11
CA PRO A 48 11.42 11.39 0.00
C PRO A 48 11.28 12.67 -0.85
N ALA A 49 10.51 12.58 -1.93
CA ALA A 49 10.35 13.64 -2.91
C ALA A 49 9.00 14.35 -2.73
N ALA A 50 8.94 15.29 -1.78
CA ALA A 50 8.14 16.52 -1.85
C ALA A 50 8.26 17.33 -0.55
N ALA A 51 9.50 17.62 -0.11
CA ALA A 51 9.70 18.75 0.79
C ALA A 51 9.52 20.05 0.01
N LYS A 52 8.33 20.29 -0.54
CA LYS A 52 7.94 21.62 -0.97
C LYS A 52 7.69 22.43 0.29
N ALA A 53 8.23 23.65 0.35
CA ALA A 53 8.12 24.50 1.54
C ALA A 53 6.66 24.79 1.96
N SER A 54 5.71 24.63 1.05
CA SER A 54 4.27 24.84 1.24
C SER A 54 3.51 23.67 1.89
N ILE A 55 4.10 22.47 1.98
CA ILE A 55 3.36 21.26 2.36
C ILE A 55 3.70 20.85 3.79
N TYR A 56 2.69 20.84 4.67
CA TYR A 56 2.82 20.31 6.02
C TYR A 56 2.49 18.81 6.05
N TYR A 57 3.49 17.99 6.36
CA TYR A 57 3.30 16.55 6.55
C TYR A 57 3.04 16.21 8.03
N ARG A 58 2.04 15.35 8.27
CA ARG A 58 1.75 14.79 9.58
C ARG A 58 1.57 13.27 9.47
N GLU A 59 2.40 12.52 10.20
CA GLU A 59 2.22 11.06 10.30
C GLU A 59 0.89 10.77 11.03
N LEU A 60 0.03 9.96 10.39
CA LEU A 60 -1.23 9.52 10.97
C LEU A 60 -1.07 8.19 11.72
N GLN A 61 -0.41 7.22 11.09
CA GLN A 61 -0.14 5.91 11.65
C GLN A 61 0.95 5.19 10.84
N LYS A 62 1.56 4.18 11.46
CA LYS A 62 2.38 3.19 10.76
C LYS A 62 1.56 1.92 10.56
N ILE A 63 1.58 1.40 9.34
CA ILE A 63 0.83 0.20 8.97
C ILE A 63 1.84 -0.95 8.83
N PRO A 64 1.69 -2.06 9.57
CA PRO A 64 2.55 -3.21 9.39
C PRO A 64 2.27 -3.83 8.03
N MET A 65 3.33 -4.16 7.29
CA MET A 65 3.19 -4.96 6.09
C MET A 65 2.95 -6.42 6.49
N LYS A 66 1.99 -7.06 5.84
CA LYS A 66 1.61 -8.45 6.11
C LYS A 66 1.65 -9.26 4.82
N MET A 67 1.97 -10.54 4.95
CA MET A 67 1.84 -11.51 3.87
C MET A 67 0.42 -12.08 3.84
N ILE A 68 -0.03 -12.43 2.64
CA ILE A 68 -1.27 -13.18 2.42
C ILE A 68 -0.85 -14.59 2.01
N TYR A 69 -1.55 -15.60 2.51
CA TYR A 69 -1.33 -17.00 2.16
C TYR A 69 -2.67 -17.67 1.89
N ALA A 70 -2.67 -18.72 1.07
CA ALA A 70 -3.77 -19.67 1.06
C ALA A 70 -3.95 -20.29 2.46
N ASN A 71 -5.18 -20.51 2.89
CA ASN A 71 -5.48 -21.05 4.23
C ASN A 71 -4.85 -22.43 4.50
N PHE A 72 -4.53 -23.17 3.45
CA PHE A 72 -3.90 -24.49 3.51
C PHE A 72 -2.36 -24.43 3.42
N HIS A 73 -1.76 -23.25 3.23
CA HIS A 73 -0.32 -23.10 3.12
C HIS A 73 0.38 -23.32 4.47
N ALA A 74 1.53 -23.99 4.49
CA ALA A 74 2.26 -24.29 5.72
C ALA A 74 2.66 -23.01 6.49
N LEU A 75 3.10 -21.98 5.76
CA LEU A 75 3.48 -20.68 6.32
C LEU A 75 2.29 -19.87 6.86
N ALA A 76 1.05 -20.20 6.49
CA ALA A 76 -0.14 -19.47 6.96
C ALA A 76 -0.35 -19.55 8.48
N ARG A 77 0.24 -20.57 9.14
CA ARG A 77 0.16 -20.76 10.61
C ARG A 77 1.29 -20.08 11.37
N ARG A 78 2.20 -19.41 10.68
CA ARG A 78 3.36 -18.74 11.28
C ARG A 78 3.02 -17.30 11.61
N GLN A 79 3.59 -16.78 12.69
CA GLN A 79 3.46 -15.36 13.05
C GLN A 79 4.46 -14.48 12.28
N GLU A 80 5.59 -15.07 11.87
CA GLU A 80 6.66 -14.41 11.13
C GLU A 80 7.24 -15.38 10.10
N VAL A 81 7.85 -14.82 9.05
CA VAL A 81 8.50 -15.55 7.97
C VAL A 81 9.77 -14.81 7.60
N SER A 82 10.84 -15.55 7.34
CA SER A 82 12.09 -14.98 6.83
C SER A 82 12.01 -14.74 5.32
N ILE A 83 12.88 -13.87 4.80
CA ILE A 83 12.99 -13.66 3.34
C ILE A 83 13.48 -14.94 2.66
N GLU A 84 14.34 -15.69 3.34
CA GLU A 84 14.94 -16.94 2.91
C GLU A 84 13.90 -18.06 2.75
N GLU A 85 12.94 -18.15 3.67
CA GLU A 85 11.78 -19.05 3.53
C GLU A 85 10.91 -18.61 2.35
N LEU A 86 10.63 -17.32 2.23
CA LEU A 86 9.85 -16.80 1.11
C LEU A 86 10.53 -17.09 -0.23
N ARG A 87 11.87 -17.11 -0.30
CA ARG A 87 12.64 -17.45 -1.53
C ARG A 87 12.28 -18.80 -2.14
N GLN A 88 11.73 -19.72 -1.35
CA GLN A 88 11.34 -21.04 -1.83
C GLN A 88 9.89 -21.10 -2.35
N GLU A 89 9.13 -20.01 -2.25
CA GLU A 89 7.70 -19.96 -2.60
C GLU A 89 7.45 -19.07 -3.82
N PRO A 90 6.49 -19.42 -4.71
CA PRO A 90 6.03 -18.49 -5.73
C PRO A 90 5.35 -17.27 -5.10
N LEU A 91 5.57 -16.08 -5.69
CA LEU A 91 5.09 -14.81 -5.15
C LEU A 91 4.10 -14.12 -6.08
N ALA A 92 2.97 -13.69 -5.51
CA ALA A 92 2.10 -12.70 -6.12
C ALA A 92 2.51 -11.29 -5.65
N LEU A 93 2.87 -10.42 -6.59
CA LEU A 93 3.45 -9.09 -6.33
C LEU A 93 2.66 -7.99 -7.03
N PHE A 94 2.77 -6.76 -6.55
CA PHE A 94 2.26 -5.61 -7.28
C PHE A 94 3.12 -5.33 -8.52
N GLU A 95 2.48 -4.92 -9.61
CA GLU A 95 3.17 -4.34 -10.76
C GLU A 95 4.09 -3.18 -10.30
N PRO A 96 5.33 -3.08 -10.81
CA PRO A 96 6.32 -2.07 -10.39
C PRO A 96 5.83 -0.62 -10.26
N PRO A 97 5.02 -0.04 -11.18
CA PRO A 97 4.57 1.35 -11.03
C PRO A 97 3.58 1.58 -9.87
N LYS A 98 3.07 0.51 -9.26
CA LYS A 98 2.02 0.56 -8.21
C LYS A 98 2.55 0.29 -6.80
N ILE A 99 3.83 -0.02 -6.66
CA ILE A 99 4.44 -0.30 -5.37
C ILE A 99 4.62 1.02 -4.61
N PHE A 100 4.25 1.03 -3.33
CA PHE A 100 4.53 2.17 -2.45
C PHE A 100 6.04 2.38 -2.33
N SER A 101 6.50 3.63 -2.36
CA SER A 101 7.93 3.96 -2.37
C SER A 101 8.72 3.35 -1.21
N ASN A 102 8.09 3.16 -0.05
CA ASN A 102 8.66 2.51 1.13
C ASN A 102 8.73 0.98 1.04
N ALA A 103 7.98 0.34 0.13
CA ALA A 103 7.96 -1.10 -0.10
C ALA A 103 8.80 -1.55 -1.30
N VAL A 104 9.24 -0.62 -2.16
CA VAL A 104 10.02 -0.92 -3.39
C VAL A 104 11.28 -1.73 -3.07
N GLN A 105 12.06 -1.32 -2.07
CA GLN A 105 13.30 -2.01 -1.72
C GLN A 105 13.05 -3.44 -1.24
N LEU A 106 11.98 -3.66 -0.47
CA LEU A 106 11.64 -4.98 -0.01
C LEU A 106 11.16 -5.86 -1.17
N GLN A 107 10.31 -5.36 -2.06
CA GLN A 107 9.87 -6.13 -3.22
C GLN A 107 11.05 -6.48 -4.13
N ALA A 108 11.98 -5.55 -4.34
CA ALA A 108 13.22 -5.82 -5.08
C ALA A 108 14.03 -6.96 -4.44
N LYS A 109 14.21 -6.93 -3.11
CA LYS A 109 14.88 -8.01 -2.37
C LYS A 109 14.12 -9.34 -2.44
N LEU A 110 12.79 -9.31 -2.48
CA LEU A 110 11.98 -10.51 -2.66
C LEU A 110 12.08 -11.08 -4.06
N MET A 111 12.37 -10.28 -5.08
CA MET A 111 12.53 -10.71 -6.47
C MET A 111 13.95 -11.16 -6.82
N GLU A 112 14.93 -10.79 -6.00
CA GLU A 112 16.34 -11.10 -6.22
C GLU A 112 16.59 -12.62 -6.30
N ASP A 113 17.37 -13.03 -7.30
CA ASP A 113 17.80 -14.42 -7.55
C ASP A 113 16.65 -15.44 -7.71
N ARG A 114 15.51 -15.03 -8.30
CA ARG A 114 14.37 -15.91 -8.61
C ARG A 114 14.16 -16.12 -10.09
N ASP A 115 13.53 -17.25 -10.42
CA ASP A 115 12.97 -17.46 -11.75
C ASP A 115 11.75 -16.57 -11.96
N VAL A 116 11.58 -16.09 -13.20
CA VAL A 116 10.43 -15.30 -13.61
C VAL A 116 9.13 -16.12 -13.53
N SER A 117 9.20 -17.45 -13.68
CA SER A 117 8.05 -18.34 -13.53
C SER A 117 7.41 -18.31 -12.15
N ASP A 118 8.20 -17.95 -11.13
CA ASP A 118 7.77 -17.91 -9.73
C ASP A 118 7.25 -16.53 -9.31
N LEU A 119 7.17 -15.58 -10.25
CA LEU A 119 6.75 -14.20 -10.02
C LEU A 119 5.47 -13.87 -10.79
N HIS A 120 4.38 -13.69 -10.05
CA HIS A 120 3.07 -13.34 -10.60
C HIS A 120 2.75 -11.87 -10.30
N PHE A 121 2.77 -11.02 -11.32
CA PHE A 121 2.44 -9.60 -11.15
C PHE A 121 0.93 -9.36 -11.25
N CYS A 122 0.41 -8.61 -10.29
CA CYS A 122 -0.99 -8.29 -10.14
C CYS A 122 -1.20 -6.77 -10.12
N SER A 123 -2.33 -6.35 -10.67
CA SER A 123 -2.67 -4.94 -10.85
C SER A 123 -3.29 -4.30 -9.60
N SER A 124 -3.72 -5.09 -8.60
CA SER A 124 -4.32 -4.62 -7.35
C SER A 124 -4.18 -5.63 -6.19
N ALA A 125 -4.48 -5.18 -4.97
CA ALA A 125 -4.43 -6.03 -3.76
C ALA A 125 -5.50 -7.13 -3.80
N GLU A 126 -6.66 -6.82 -4.39
CA GLU A 126 -7.76 -7.76 -4.60
C GLU A 126 -7.34 -8.88 -5.55
N ALA A 127 -6.65 -8.55 -6.65
CA ALA A 127 -6.13 -9.54 -7.59
C ALA A 127 -5.09 -10.47 -6.93
N ILE A 128 -4.16 -9.89 -6.16
CA ILE A 128 -3.21 -10.67 -5.33
C ILE A 128 -3.96 -11.61 -4.39
N THR A 129 -4.97 -11.10 -3.69
CA THR A 129 -5.73 -11.88 -2.72
C THR A 129 -6.44 -13.06 -3.37
N VAL A 130 -7.07 -12.86 -4.54
CA VAL A 130 -7.74 -13.92 -5.29
C VAL A 130 -6.75 -14.98 -5.74
N LEU A 131 -5.63 -14.57 -6.36
CA LEU A 131 -4.61 -15.49 -6.87
C LEU A 131 -3.99 -16.32 -5.73
N VAL A 132 -3.59 -15.68 -4.64
CA VAL A 132 -3.00 -16.37 -3.49
C VAL A 132 -4.01 -17.28 -2.80
N SER A 133 -5.28 -16.87 -2.71
CA SER A 133 -6.30 -17.69 -2.06
C SER A 133 -6.67 -18.94 -2.87
N SER A 134 -6.44 -18.94 -4.19
CA SER A 134 -6.68 -20.10 -5.04
C SER A 134 -5.60 -21.19 -4.98
N GLY A 135 -4.46 -20.90 -4.34
CA GLY A 135 -3.31 -21.80 -4.26
C GLY A 135 -2.17 -21.31 -5.12
#